data_AF-A0A1U9K312-F1
#
_entry.id   AF-A0A1U9K312-F1
#
_cell.length_a   1.000
_cell.length_b   1.000
_cell.length_c   1.000
_cell.angle_alpha   90.00
_cell.angle_beta   90.00
_cell.angle_gamma   90.00
#
_symmetry.space_group_name_H-M   'P 1'
#
loop_
_entity.id
_entity.type
_entity.pdbx_description
1 polymer ?
#
loop_
_entity_poly.entity_id
_entity_poly.type
_entity_poly.pdbx_seq_one_letter_code
_entity_poly.pdbx_strand_id
1 'polypeptide(L)' 'MGGAYFPAWLVFALASVVVTLVVRGVLIRLGVDDALRYKPVLYIGLMVMFCLAALLLFFAY' A
#
# COMPACT_ATOMS: atom_id res chain seq x y z
N MET A 1 27.46 -4.35 -19.09
CA MET A 1 26.24 -5.16 -18.90
C MET A 1 25.62 -4.76 -17.56
N GLY A 2 24.82 -3.71 -17.53
CA GLY A 2 24.12 -3.26 -16.33
C GLY A 2 22.66 -3.07 -16.68
N GLY A 3 21.91 -4.17 -16.71
CA GLY A 3 20.45 -4.09 -16.80
C GLY A 3 19.95 -3.32 -15.59
N ALA A 4 18.99 -2.41 -15.81
CA ALA A 4 18.36 -1.68 -14.72
C ALA A 4 17.83 -2.69 -13.69
N TYR A 5 18.46 -2.76 -12.52
CA TYR A 5 18.00 -3.60 -11.43
C TYR A 5 16.56 -3.21 -11.13
N PHE A 6 15.63 -4.17 -11.27
CA PHE A 6 14.24 -3.91 -10.97
C PHE A 6 14.14 -3.57 -9.47
N PRO A 7 13.74 -2.36 -9.08
CA PRO A 7 13.82 -1.96 -7.69
C PRO A 7 12.82 -2.76 -6.86
N ALA A 8 13.27 -3.39 -5.77
CA ALA A 8 12.39 -4.11 -4.85
C ALA A 8 11.25 -3.22 -4.34
N TRP A 9 11.53 -1.94 -4.06
CA TRP A 9 10.51 -0.97 -3.64
C TRP A 9 9.37 -0.80 -4.64
N LEU A 10 9.62 -0.99 -5.94
CA LEU A 10 8.60 -0.83 -6.98
C LEU A 10 7.64 -2.02 -6.97
N VAL A 11 8.15 -3.23 -6.71
CA VAL A 11 7.33 -4.44 -6.53
C VAL A 11 6.46 -4.31 -5.27
N PHE A 12 7.05 -3.90 -4.14
CA PHE A 12 6.30 -3.73 -2.89
C PHE A 12 5.30 -2.56 -2.96
N ALA A 13 5.61 -1.49 -3.68
CA ALA A 13 4.66 -0.41 -3.92
C ALA A 13 3.44 -0.92 -4.70
N LEU A 14 3.63 -1.66 -5.79
CA LEU A 14 2.53 -2.24 -6.58
C LEU A 14 1.70 -3.23 -5.74
N ALA A 15 2.34 -4.11 -4.98
CA ALA A 15 1.65 -5.01 -4.07
C ALA A 15 0.81 -4.25 -3.03
N SER A 16 1.35 -3.15 -2.49
CA SER A 16 0.68 -2.32 -1.49
C SER A 16 -0.52 -1.57 -2.05
N VAL A 17 -0.53 -1.23 -3.35
CA VAL A 17 -1.74 -0.72 -4.02
C VAL A 17 -2.86 -1.77 -3.95
N VAL A 18 -2.56 -3.02 -4.31
CA VAL A 18 -3.54 -4.12 -4.28
C VAL A 18 -4.10 -4.31 -2.87
N VAL A 19 -3.24 -4.37 -1.86
CA VAL A 19 -3.67 -4.50 -0.45
C VAL A 19 -4.53 -3.31 -0.02
N THR A 20 -4.15 -2.09 -0.38
CA THR A 20 -4.92 -0.88 -0.05
C THR A 20 -6.31 -0.91 -0.70
N LEU A 21 -6.43 -1.38 -1.94
CA LEU A 21 -7.71 -1.52 -2.62
C LEU A 21 -8.60 -2.58 -1.96
N VAL A 22 -8.01 -3.69 -1.50
CA VAL A 22 -8.74 -4.71 -0.72
C VAL A 22 -9.26 -4.11 0.58
N VAL A 23 -8.41 -3.40 1.34
CA VAL A 23 -8.83 -2.74 2.59
C VAL A 23 -9.93 -1.71 2.33
N ARG A 24 -9.78 -0.89 1.28
CA ARG A 24 -10.82 0.06 0.85
C ARG A 24 -12.14 -0.66 0.55
N GLY A 25 -12.10 -1.77 -0.17
CA GLY A 25 -13.28 -2.59 -0.46
C GLY A 25 -13.98 -3.05 0.83
N VAL A 26 -13.20 -3.49 1.83
CA VAL A 26 -13.73 -3.88 3.14
C VAL A 26 -14.34 -2.68 3.87
N LEU A 27 -13.67 -1.53 3.91
CA LEU A 27 -14.16 -0.31 4.58
C LEU A 27 -15.46 0.22 3.96
N ILE A 28 -15.61 0.11 2.64
CA ILE A 28 -16.85 0.44 1.93
C ILE A 28 -17.97 -0.51 2.36
N ARG A 29 -17.70 -1.82 2.43
CA ARG A 29 -18.70 -2.82 2.85
C ARG A 29 -19.15 -2.64 4.29
N LEU A 30 -18.28 -2.10 5.15
CA LEU A 30 -18.60 -1.80 6.54
C LEU A 30 -19.30 -0.44 6.72
N GLY A 31 -19.51 0.34 5.65
CA GLY A 31 -20.11 1.68 5.72
C GLY A 31 -19.21 2.73 6.39
N VAL A 32 -17.96 2.38 6.70
CA VAL A 32 -17.01 3.29 7.35
C VAL A 32 -16.48 4.30 6.34
N ASP A 33 -16.31 3.91 5.08
CA ASP A 33 -15.71 4.75 4.04
C ASP A 33 -16.38 6.12 3.92
N ASP A 34 -17.69 6.22 4.13
CA ASP A 34 -18.44 7.47 4.03
C ASP A 34 -18.20 8.45 5.18
N ALA A 35 -17.75 7.97 6.33
CA ALA A 35 -17.38 8.83 7.46
C ALA A 35 -15.98 9.47 7.28
N LEU A 36 -15.17 9.00 6.33
CA LEU A 36 -13.83 9.53 6.11
C LEU A 36 -13.86 10.87 5.35
N ARG A 37 -13.49 11.95 6.04
CA ARG A 37 -13.41 13.30 5.46
C ARG A 37 -12.28 13.48 4.43
N TYR A 38 -11.14 12.82 4.64
CA TYR A 38 -9.93 12.97 3.80
C TYR A 38 -9.50 11.64 3.17
N LYS A 39 -10.43 10.97 2.47
CA LYS A 39 -10.23 9.65 1.86
C LYS A 39 -8.90 9.50 1.08
N PRO A 40 -8.52 10.44 0.18
CA PRO A 40 -7.31 10.27 -0.63
C PRO A 40 -6.05 10.23 0.22
N VAL A 41 -5.95 11.12 1.22
CA VAL A 41 -4.79 11.18 2.13
C VAL A 41 -4.68 9.90 2.93
N LEU A 42 -5.80 9.40 3.45
CA LEU A 42 -5.80 8.18 4.25
C LEU A 42 -5.38 6.96 3.42
N TYR A 43 -5.91 6.79 2.21
CA TYR A 43 -5.55 5.65 1.36
C TYR A 43 -4.13 5.72 0.80
N ILE A 44 -3.64 6.91 0.46
CA ILE A 44 -2.21 7.08 0.08
C ILE A 44 -1.32 6.76 1.28
N GLY A 45 -1.66 7.26 2.47
CA GLY A 45 -0.94 6.94 3.70
C GLY A 45 -0.94 5.44 4.01
N LEU A 46 -2.08 4.77 3.83
CA LEU A 46 -2.21 3.32 4.01
C LEU A 46 -1.31 2.54 3.04
N MET A 47 -1.30 2.94 1.76
CA MET A 47 -0.44 2.34 0.74
C MET A 47 1.04 2.50 1.10
N VAL A 48 1.46 3.69 1.50
CA VAL A 48 2.85 3.96 1.91
C VAL A 48 3.21 3.13 3.15
N MET A 49 2.31 3.07 4.13
CA MET A 49 2.51 2.26 5.34
C MET A 49 2.71 0.78 5.02
N PHE A 50 1.86 0.19 4.16
CA PHE A 50 2.03 -1.20 3.73
C PHE A 50 3.32 -1.43 2.95
N CYS A 51 3.70 -0.49 2.09
CA CYS A 51 4.93 -0.60 1.30
C CYS A 51 6.16 -0.59 2.20
N LEU A 52 6.22 0.36 3.14
CA LEU A 52 7.32 0.47 4.09
C LEU A 52 7.36 -0.71 5.06
N ALA A 53 6.21 -1.19 5.54
CA ALA A 53 6.15 -2.37 6.39
C ALA A 53 6.64 -3.62 5.65
N ALA A 54 6.23 -3.82 4.39
CA ALA A 54 6.67 -4.94 3.59
C ALA A 54 8.17 -4.87 3.27
N LEU A 55 8.68 -3.68 2.93
CA LEU A 55 10.12 -3.46 2.72
C LEU A 55 10.91 -3.72 4.00
N LEU A 56 10.44 -3.23 5.14
CA LEU A 56 11.09 -3.47 6.43
C LEU A 56 11.13 -4.97 6.74
N LEU A 57 10.03 -5.69 6.60
CA LEU A 57 9.99 -7.13 6.84
C LEU A 57 10.88 -7.91 5.87
N PHE A 58 10.99 -7.47 4.62
CA PHE A 58 11.80 -8.14 3.60
C PHE A 58 13.30 -7.90 3.75
N PHE A 59 13.72 -6.73 4.24
CA PHE A 59 15.13 -6.38 4.42
C PHE A 59 15.64 -6.57 5.85
N ALA A 60 14.76 -6.64 6.85
CA ALA A 60 15.13 -6.88 8.24
C ALA A 60 15.37 -8.37 8.55
N TYR A 61 14.85 -9.28 7.72
CA TYR A 61 15.01 -10.73 7.83
C TYR A 61 15.56 -11.31 6.53
#